data_AF-A0A374TE84-F1
#
_entry.id   AF-A0A374TE84-F1
#
_cell.length_a   1.000
_cell.length_b   1.000
_cell.length_c   1.000
_cell.angle_alpha   90.00
_cell.angle_beta   90.00
_cell.angle_gamma   90.00
#
_symmetry.space_group_name_H-M   'P 1'
#
loop_
_entity.id
_entity.type
_entity.pdbx_description
1 polymer ?
#
loop_
_entity_poly.entity_id
_entity_poly.type
_entity_poly.pdbx_seq_one_letter_code
_entity_poly.pdbx_strand_id
1 'polypeptide(L)'
;MYIKVQISDEVYKALVASGKRKRGSIALVGPKEGNFNAFSSGKVRTKPRKFVKLPHGVASVDEDYVRLHLNINRQETDIEPAEAIRCESEDASEFIFNNRL
;
A
#
# COMPACT_ATOMS: atom_id res chain seq x y z
N MET A 1 15.58 28.34 14.03
CA MET A 1 16.67 28.12 13.06
C MET A 1 16.08 28.24 11.67
N TYR A 2 16.73 28.97 10.76
CA TYR A 2 16.26 29.14 9.38
C TYR A 2 17.31 28.60 8.41
N ILE A 3 16.85 27.86 7.40
CA ILE A 3 17.66 27.39 6.29
C ILE A 3 16.99 27.79 4.97
N LYS A 4 17.79 28.13 3.96
CA LYS A 4 17.31 28.32 2.59
C LYS A 4 17.22 26.96 1.92
N VAL A 5 16.09 26.68 1.28
CA VAL A 5 15.86 25.41 0.59
C VAL A 5 15.64 25.67 -0.89
N GLN A 6 16.45 25.05 -1.74
CA GLN A 6 16.21 24.99 -3.18
C GLN A 6 15.32 23.79 -3.48
N ILE A 7 14.29 23.98 -4.32
CA ILE A 7 13.36 22.94 -4.74
C ILE A 7 13.28 22.95 -6.27
N SER A 8 12.92 21.84 -6.89
CA SER A 8 12.68 21.83 -8.34
C SER A 8 11.40 22.59 -8.71
N ASP A 9 11.36 23.14 -9.93
CA ASP A 9 10.19 23.85 -10.46
C ASP A 9 8.92 23.01 -10.42
N GLU A 10 9.04 21.70 -10.65
CA GLU A 10 7.92 20.76 -10.58
C GLU A 10 7.33 20.69 -9.17
N VAL A 11 8.20 20.62 -8.15
CA VAL A 11 7.79 20.61 -6.74
C VAL A 11 7.16 21.95 -6.37
N TYR A 12 7.76 23.06 -6.78
CA TYR A 12 7.21 24.40 -6.56
C TYR A 12 5.80 24.53 -7.17
N LYS A 13 5.64 24.20 -8.45
CA LYS A 13 4.34 24.21 -9.15
C LYS A 13 3.31 23.36 -8.42
N ALA A 14 3.67 22.16 -7.98
CA ALA A 14 2.76 21.27 -7.26
C ALA A 14 2.37 21.81 -5.87
N LEU A 15 3.29 22.47 -5.17
CA LEU A 15 3.01 23.11 -3.88
C LEU A 15 2.04 24.28 -4.05
N VAL A 16 2.30 25.16 -5.03
CA VAL A 16 1.44 26.32 -5.33
C VAL A 16 0.05 25.88 -5.79
N ALA A 17 -0.05 24.88 -6.67
CA ALA A 17 -1.32 24.45 -7.23
C ALA A 17 -2.22 23.69 -6.24
N SER A 18 -1.63 22.89 -5.34
CA SER A 18 -2.41 22.01 -4.45
C SER A 18 -2.45 22.45 -2.99
N GLY A 19 -1.49 23.28 -2.55
CA GLY A 19 -1.27 23.60 -1.13
C GLY A 19 -0.88 22.39 -0.27
N LYS A 20 -0.74 21.19 -0.85
CA LYS A 20 -0.48 19.95 -0.12
C LYS A 20 0.99 19.80 0.19
N ARG A 21 1.29 19.22 1.36
CA ARG A 21 2.66 18.88 1.77
C ARG A 21 3.32 17.93 0.78
N LYS A 22 4.58 18.20 0.44
CA LYS A 22 5.48 17.27 -0.26
C LYS A 22 6.44 16.63 0.74
N ARG A 23 6.65 15.32 0.61
CA ARG A 23 7.62 14.55 1.40
C ARG A 23 8.87 14.32 0.57
N GLY A 24 10.01 14.32 1.23
CA GLY A 24 11.31 14.22 0.58
C GLY A 24 12.43 14.29 1.60
N SER A 25 13.66 14.29 1.09
CA SER A 25 14.87 14.53 1.86
C SER A 25 15.45 15.91 1.56
N ILE A 26 16.19 16.47 2.52
CA ILE A 26 16.99 17.69 2.32
C ILE A 26 18.46 17.28 2.37
N ALA A 27 19.17 17.50 1.27
CA ALA A 27 20.62 17.39 1.23
C ALA A 27 21.22 18.77 1.53
N LEU A 28 21.96 18.90 2.62
CA LEU A 28 22.61 20.17 2.96
C LEU A 28 23.79 20.42 2.02
N VAL A 29 23.82 21.60 1.39
CA VAL A 29 24.98 22.11 0.64
C VAL A 29 25.82 23.07 1.49
N GLY A 30 25.28 23.50 2.62
CA GLY A 30 25.99 24.26 3.65
C GLY A 30 25.21 24.29 4.96
N PRO A 31 25.74 24.94 6.01
CA PRO A 31 25.13 24.94 7.35
C PRO A 31 23.73 25.56 7.40
N LYS A 32 23.39 26.42 6.43
CA LYS A 32 22.10 27.13 6.34
C LYS A 32 21.42 26.98 4.98
N GLU A 33 21.90 26.09 4.12
CA GLU A 33 21.41 25.93 2.74
C GLU A 33 21.32 24.46 2.35
N GLY A 34 20.25 24.07 1.66
CA GLY A 34 20.06 22.69 1.24
C GLY A 34 19.13 22.53 0.05
N ASN A 35 19.25 21.39 -0.62
CA ASN A 35 18.45 21.01 -1.78
C ASN A 35 17.41 19.98 -1.35
N PHE A 36 16.15 20.24 -1.69
CA PHE A 36 15.05 19.32 -1.41
C PHE A 36 14.82 18.38 -2.58
N ASN A 37 14.90 17.08 -2.31
CA ASN A 37 14.57 16.03 -3.25
C ASN A 37 13.23 15.42 -2.83
N ALA A 38 12.19 15.70 -3.62
CA ALA A 38 10.89 15.07 -3.40
C ALA A 38 11.00 13.57 -3.62
N PHE A 39 10.46 12.78 -2.70
CA PHE A 39 10.25 11.37 -3.00
C PHE A 39 9.27 11.27 -4.15
N SER A 40 9.51 10.33 -5.06
CA SER A 40 8.52 10.01 -6.07
C SER A 40 7.24 9.63 -5.31
N SER A 41 6.26 10.53 -5.35
CA SER A 41 4.89 10.11 -5.09
C SER A 41 4.48 9.39 -6.37
N GLY A 42 5.04 8.20 -6.56
CA GLY A 42 4.42 7.20 -7.38
C GLY A 42 3.05 7.00 -6.77
N LYS A 43 2.09 7.81 -7.22
CA LYS A 43 0.74 7.30 -7.43
C LYS A 43 0.93 6.23 -8.50
N VAL A 44 1.44 5.07 -8.09
CA VAL A 44 0.85 3.86 -8.62
C VAL A 44 -0.61 4.10 -8.32
N ARG A 45 -1.40 4.41 -9.35
CA ARG A 45 -2.85 4.26 -9.25
C ARG A 45 -2.99 2.79 -8.91
N THR A 46 -2.97 2.46 -7.63
CA THR A 46 -3.25 1.12 -7.17
C THR A 46 -4.64 0.87 -7.71
N LYS A 47 -4.71 0.00 -8.71
CA LYS A 47 -5.95 -0.42 -9.33
C LYS A 47 -6.92 -0.76 -8.20
N PRO A 48 -8.21 -0.42 -8.35
CA PRO A 48 -9.18 -0.66 -7.29
C PRO A 48 -9.11 -2.14 -6.88
N ARG A 49 -8.74 -2.38 -5.63
CA ARG A 49 -8.60 -3.72 -5.06
C ARG A 49 -9.76 -3.97 -4.11
N LYS A 50 -10.50 -5.04 -4.35
CA LYS A 50 -11.50 -5.54 -3.41
C LYS A 50 -10.87 -6.62 -2.53
N PHE A 51 -11.27 -6.68 -1.28
CA PHE A 51 -10.77 -7.67 -0.34
C PHE A 51 -11.88 -8.18 0.57
N VAL A 52 -11.73 -9.41 1.04
CA VAL A 52 -12.52 -10.02 2.10
C VAL A 52 -11.59 -10.51 3.19
N LYS A 53 -11.97 -10.28 4.44
CA LYS A 53 -11.28 -10.84 5.60
C LYS A 53 -11.81 -12.25 5.85
N LEU A 54 -10.89 -13.19 6.03
CA LEU A 54 -11.15 -14.56 6.41
C LEU A 54 -10.69 -14.75 7.87
N PRO A 55 -11.12 -15.81 8.58
CA PRO A 55 -10.72 -16.04 9.97
C PRO A 55 -9.21 -16.05 10.17
N HIS A 56 -8.45 -16.71 9.29
CA HIS A 56 -6.99 -16.80 9.38
C HIS A 56 -6.26 -16.00 8.29
N GLY A 57 -6.94 -15.11 7.57
CA GLY A 57 -6.32 -14.50 6.39
C GLY A 57 -7.11 -13.41 5.67
N VAL A 58 -6.66 -13.13 4.45
CA VAL A 58 -7.28 -12.15 3.56
C VAL A 58 -7.23 -12.68 2.13
N ALA A 59 -8.37 -12.60 1.44
CA ALA A 59 -8.44 -12.76 0.00
C ALA A 59 -8.67 -11.41 -0.67
N SER A 60 -8.12 -11.24 -1.87
CA SER A 60 -8.28 -10.00 -2.62
C SER A 60 -8.21 -10.21 -4.12
N VAL A 61 -8.92 -9.34 -4.84
CA VAL A 61 -8.93 -9.28 -6.30
C VAL A 61 -8.65 -7.84 -6.75
N ASP A 62 -7.71 -7.71 -7.69
CA ASP A 62 -7.49 -6.54 -8.51
C ASP A 62 -7.64 -6.93 -10.00
N GLU A 63 -7.56 -5.99 -10.94
CA GLU A 63 -7.77 -6.28 -12.37
C GLU A 63 -6.77 -7.32 -12.93
N ASP A 64 -5.56 -7.39 -12.36
CA ASP A 64 -4.47 -8.20 -12.89
C ASP A 64 -4.29 -9.51 -12.12
N TYR A 65 -4.61 -9.51 -10.82
CA TYR A 65 -4.26 -10.57 -9.89
C TYR A 65 -5.36 -10.89 -8.88
N VAL A 66 -5.44 -12.18 -8.59
CA VAL A 66 -6.13 -12.73 -7.42
C VAL A 66 -5.07 -13.17 -6.41
N ARG A 67 -5.27 -12.86 -5.13
CA ARG A 67 -4.36 -13.24 -4.05
C ARG A 67 -5.14 -13.79 -2.86
N LEU A 68 -4.66 -14.91 -2.31
CA LEU A 68 -5.09 -15.49 -1.05
C LEU A 68 -3.89 -15.59 -0.13
N HIS A 69 -4.00 -15.05 1.08
CA HIS A 69 -2.96 -15.13 2.11
C HIS A 69 -3.57 -15.66 3.40
N LEU A 70 -3.13 -16.84 3.84
CA LEU A 70 -3.55 -17.50 5.08
C LEU A 70 -2.37 -17.59 6.05
N ASN A 71 -2.64 -17.40 7.33
CA ASN A 71 -1.69 -17.60 8.41
C ASN A 71 -2.40 -18.33 9.57
N ILE A 72 -2.24 -19.66 9.61
CA ILE A 72 -2.89 -20.54 10.59
C ILE A 72 -1.84 -20.99 11.59
N ASN A 73 -2.11 -20.80 12.88
CA ASN A 73 -1.22 -21.28 13.92
C ASN A 73 -1.42 -22.80 14.10
N ARG A 74 -0.33 -23.57 14.00
CA ARG A 74 -0.37 -25.04 14.17
C ARG A 74 -0.76 -25.49 15.59
N GLN A 75 -0.71 -24.60 16.57
CA GLN A 75 -1.08 -24.86 17.96
C GLN A 75 -2.48 -24.34 18.32
N GLU A 76 -3.22 -23.83 17.33
CA GLU A 76 -4.58 -23.39 17.54
C GLU A 76 -5.46 -24.59 17.92
N THR A 77 -6.18 -24.47 19.03
CA THR A 77 -7.00 -25.57 19.56
C THR A 77 -8.28 -25.67 18.73
N ASP A 78 -8.73 -26.90 18.48
CA ASP A 78 -9.95 -27.20 17.72
C ASP A 78 -9.94 -26.75 16.24
N ILE A 79 -8.75 -26.46 15.69
CA ILE A 79 -8.58 -26.12 14.27
C ILE A 79 -7.57 -27.07 13.63
N GLU A 80 -8.03 -27.87 12.67
CA GLU A 80 -7.15 -28.63 11.79
C GLU A 80 -6.69 -27.73 10.64
N PRO A 81 -5.37 -27.41 10.51
CA PRO A 81 -4.91 -26.44 9.52
C PRO A 81 -5.25 -26.82 8.08
N ALA A 82 -5.27 -28.12 7.75
CA ALA A 82 -5.66 -28.58 6.43
C ALA A 82 -7.14 -28.28 6.12
N GLU A 83 -8.02 -28.44 7.11
CA GLU A 83 -9.43 -28.13 6.97
C GLU A 83 -9.67 -26.61 6.89
N ALA A 84 -9.00 -25.83 7.73
CA ALA A 84 -9.05 -24.38 7.69
C ALA A 84 -8.61 -23.83 6.32
N ILE A 85 -7.53 -24.38 5.74
CA ILE A 85 -7.10 -24.02 4.38
C ILE A 85 -8.21 -24.32 3.37
N ARG A 86 -8.83 -25.50 3.43
CA ARG A 86 -9.89 -25.90 2.48
C ARG A 86 -11.10 -24.97 2.59
N CYS A 87 -11.66 -24.80 3.78
CA CYS A 87 -12.85 -24.00 4.02
C CYS A 87 -12.62 -22.52 3.65
N GLU A 88 -11.52 -21.92 4.09
CA GLU A 88 -11.25 -20.52 3.76
C GLU A 88 -10.90 -20.30 2.28
N SER A 89 -10.35 -21.32 1.61
CA SER A 89 -10.16 -21.27 0.16
C SER A 89 -11.49 -21.30 -0.60
N GLU A 90 -12.50 -22.02 -0.09
CA GLU A 90 -13.86 -22.04 -0.65
C GLU A 90 -14.53 -20.66 -0.49
N ASP A 91 -14.48 -20.08 0.70
CA ASP A 91 -15.02 -18.73 0.97
C ASP A 91 -14.33 -17.66 0.12
N ALA A 92 -13.00 -17.74 0.01
CA ALA A 92 -12.22 -16.86 -0.85
C ALA A 92 -12.64 -17.01 -2.32
N SER A 93 -12.83 -18.24 -2.78
CA SER A 93 -13.23 -18.54 -4.16
C SER A 93 -14.61 -17.97 -4.48
N GLU A 94 -15.58 -18.09 -3.57
CA GLU A 94 -16.90 -17.50 -3.72
C GLU A 94 -16.81 -15.96 -3.80
N PHE A 95 -16.05 -15.34 -2.91
CA PHE A 95 -15.82 -13.90 -2.94
C PHE A 95 -15.22 -13.44 -4.28
N ILE A 96 -14.21 -14.14 -4.78
CA ILE A 96 -13.55 -13.84 -6.06
C ILE A 96 -14.53 -14.00 -7.22
N PHE A 97 -15.32 -15.08 -7.23
CA PHE A 97 -16.33 -15.35 -8.24
C PHE A 97 -17.35 -14.20 -8.33
N ASN A 98 -17.84 -13.73 -7.18
CA ASN A 98 -18.80 -12.64 -7.08
C ASN A 98 -18.20 -11.25 -7.37
N ASN A 99 -16.86 -11.14 -7.43
CA ASN A 99 -16.14 -9.88 -7.62
C ASN A 99 -15.23 -9.88 -8.85
N ARG A 100 -15.54 -10.68 -9.87
CA ARG A 100 -14.91 -10.58 -11.19
C ARG A 100 -15.10 -9.15 -11.72
N LEU A 101 -13.98 -8.49 -11.99
CA LEU A 101 -13.93 -7.15 -12.60
C LEU A 101 -14.01 -7.26 -14.13
#